data_AF-A0A8H7MAW2-F1
#
_entry.id   AF-A0A8H7MAW2-F1
#
_cell.length_a   1.000
_cell.length_b   1.000
_cell.length_c   1.000
_cell.angle_alpha   90.00
_cell.angle_beta   90.00
_cell.angle_gamma   90.00
#
_symmetry.space_group_name_H-M   'P 1'
#
loop_
_entity.id
_entity.type
_entity.pdbx_description
1 polymer ?
#
loop_
_entity_poly.entity_id
_entity_poly.type
_entity_poly.pdbx_seq_one_letter_code
_entity_poly.pdbx_strand_id
1 'polypeptide(L)'
;MEDDPDALALLLRIAHLKFNEVPRALSLDALYEVAVLTDKYFATSLVKPWIKQWIEPLKISRIQWHDIKWLWIGWEFGDEDLFNRSVQWLLKDSDDLEQYLQDPEIATPPGLLGKPYTPPAR
;
A
#
# COMPACT_ATOMS: atom_id res chain seq x y z
N MET A 1 3.16 14.84 -4.00
CA MET A 1 1.91 14.35 -4.62
C MET A 1 0.71 15.00 -3.97
N GLU A 2 -0.26 15.37 -4.79
CA GLU A 2 -1.62 15.65 -4.35
C GLU A 2 -2.26 14.35 -3.85
N ASP A 3 -3.20 14.43 -2.91
CA ASP A 3 -3.85 13.24 -2.37
C ASP A 3 -4.90 12.72 -3.35
N ASP A 4 -4.95 11.40 -3.54
CA ASP A 4 -6.10 10.79 -4.21
C ASP A 4 -7.39 11.12 -3.42
N PRO A 5 -8.38 11.78 -4.06
CA PRO A 5 -9.55 12.29 -3.35
C PRO A 5 -10.44 11.17 -2.80
N ASP A 6 -10.48 10.01 -3.46
CA ASP A 6 -11.31 8.89 -3.04
C ASP A 6 -10.69 8.15 -1.85
N ALA A 7 -9.38 7.92 -1.87
CA ALA A 7 -8.64 7.37 -0.74
C ALA A 7 -8.69 8.30 0.48
N LEU A 8 -8.53 9.62 0.28
CA LEU A 8 -8.64 10.59 1.37
C LEU A 8 -10.07 10.60 1.95
N ALA A 9 -11.09 10.61 1.10
CA ALA A 9 -12.49 10.53 1.54
C ALA A 9 -12.77 9.23 2.33
N LEU A 10 -12.18 8.11 1.93
CA LEU A 10 -12.28 6.86 2.66
C LEU A 10 -11.65 6.94 4.06
N LEU A 11 -10.43 7.48 4.18
CA LEU A 11 -9.78 7.69 5.48
C LEU A 11 -10.63 8.58 6.40
N LEU A 12 -11.17 9.67 5.85
CA LEU A 12 -12.03 10.58 6.60
C LEU A 12 -13.34 9.90 7.03
N ARG A 13 -13.97 9.07 6.18
CA ARG A 13 -15.16 8.28 6.57
C ARG A 13 -14.86 7.40 7.78
N ILE A 14 -13.71 6.73 7.80
CA ILE A 14 -13.32 5.86 8.91
C ILE A 14 -13.06 6.70 10.18
N ALA A 15 -12.31 7.81 10.07
CA ALA A 15 -12.04 8.72 11.18
C ALA A 15 -13.32 9.32 11.79
N HIS A 16 -14.32 9.59 10.97
CA HIS A 16 -15.63 10.10 11.38
C HIS A 16 -16.66 9.00 11.72
N LEU A 17 -16.23 7.74 11.89
CA LEU A 17 -17.05 6.59 12.30
C LEU A 17 -18.19 6.23 11.32
N LYS A 18 -18.09 6.63 10.05
CA LYS A 18 -19.05 6.30 8.98
C LYS A 18 -18.79 4.93 8.39
N PHE A 19 -18.72 3.90 9.24
CA PHE A 19 -18.30 2.55 8.85
C PHE A 19 -19.23 1.87 7.84
N ASN A 20 -20.49 2.29 7.78
CA ASN A 20 -21.46 1.85 6.77
C ASN A 20 -21.10 2.31 5.35
N GLU A 21 -20.27 3.34 5.20
CA GLU A 21 -19.77 3.85 3.92
C GLU A 21 -18.40 3.26 3.53
N VAL A 22 -17.83 2.37 4.35
CA VAL A 22 -16.53 1.74 4.06
C VAL A 22 -16.75 0.56 3.10
N PRO A 23 -16.09 0.55 1.92
CA PRO A 23 -16.30 -0.49 0.93
C PRO A 23 -15.77 -1.84 1.43
N ARG A 24 -16.47 -2.91 1.02
CA ARG A 24 -16.09 -4.28 1.37
C ARG A 24 -14.93 -4.84 0.55
N ALA A 25 -14.62 -4.23 -0.57
CA ALA A 25 -13.53 -4.60 -1.46
C ALA A 25 -12.99 -3.33 -2.13
N LEU A 26 -11.69 -3.33 -2.43
CA LEU A 26 -11.02 -2.27 -3.16
C LEU A 26 -10.36 -2.87 -4.41
N SER A 27 -10.13 -2.04 -5.43
CA SER A 27 -9.18 -2.38 -6.48
C SER A 27 -7.75 -2.31 -5.94
N LEU A 28 -6.79 -2.88 -6.67
CA LEU A 28 -5.37 -2.77 -6.31
C LEU A 28 -4.93 -1.30 -6.26
N ASP A 29 -5.35 -0.50 -7.23
CA ASP A 29 -5.04 0.94 -7.30
C ASP A 29 -5.58 1.69 -6.08
N ALA A 30 -6.86 1.48 -5.72
CA ALA A 30 -7.45 2.15 -4.57
C ALA A 30 -6.80 1.72 -3.25
N LEU A 31 -6.44 0.44 -3.12
CA LEU A 31 -5.73 -0.05 -1.94
C LEU A 31 -4.30 0.53 -1.83
N TYR A 32 -3.62 0.71 -2.97
CA TYR A 32 -2.32 1.37 -3.04
C TYR A 32 -2.41 2.84 -2.60
N GLU A 33 -3.37 3.60 -3.13
CA GLU A 33 -3.57 5.00 -2.72
C GLU A 33 -3.88 5.12 -1.22
N VAL A 34 -4.72 4.22 -0.68
CA VAL A 34 -4.97 4.15 0.76
C VAL A 34 -3.68 3.90 1.53
N ALA A 35 -2.83 2.96 1.08
CA ALA A 35 -1.55 2.68 1.72
C ALA A 35 -0.58 3.88 1.66
N VAL A 36 -0.55 4.62 0.56
CA VAL A 36 0.26 5.86 0.44
C VAL A 36 -0.24 6.92 1.43
N LEU A 37 -1.56 7.12 1.52
CA LEU A 37 -2.12 8.10 2.44
C LEU A 37 -2.02 7.68 3.91
N THR A 38 -2.05 6.39 4.23
CA THR A 38 -1.87 5.95 5.62
C THR A 38 -0.45 6.16 6.13
N ASP A 39 0.57 6.04 5.28
CA ASP A 39 1.93 6.46 5.60
C ASP A 39 1.98 7.98 5.81
N LYS A 40 1.50 8.76 4.83
CA LYS A 40 1.52 10.24 4.85
C LYS A 40 0.84 10.84 6.09
N TYR A 41 -0.32 10.29 6.47
CA TYR A 41 -1.14 10.81 7.56
C TYR A 41 -1.00 10.01 8.87
N PHE A 42 -0.06 9.07 8.95
CA PHE A 42 0.11 8.17 10.09
C PHE A 42 -1.18 7.45 10.50
N ALA A 43 -1.98 7.06 9.50
CA ALA A 43 -3.33 6.52 9.65
C ALA A 43 -3.41 5.00 9.48
N THR A 44 -2.28 4.28 9.46
CA THR A 44 -2.26 2.80 9.29
C THR A 44 -3.13 2.10 10.33
N SER A 45 -3.10 2.57 11.58
CA SER A 45 -3.89 2.01 12.68
C SER A 45 -5.40 2.15 12.46
N LEU A 46 -5.82 3.21 11.75
CA LEU A 46 -7.22 3.52 11.47
C LEU A 46 -7.84 2.48 10.54
N VAL A 47 -7.08 1.98 9.56
CA VAL A 47 -7.60 1.07 8.52
C VAL A 47 -7.46 -0.42 8.85
N LYS A 48 -6.74 -0.77 9.94
CA LYS A 48 -6.46 -2.16 10.34
C LYS A 48 -7.64 -3.14 10.28
N PRO A 49 -8.87 -2.78 10.71
CA PRO A 49 -9.99 -3.70 10.67
C PRO A 49 -10.35 -4.21 9.25
N TRP A 50 -10.01 -3.46 8.21
CA TRP A 50 -10.41 -3.75 6.83
C TRP A 50 -9.29 -4.30 5.95
N ILE A 51 -8.02 -4.17 6.34
CA ILE A 51 -6.84 -4.57 5.53
C ILE A 51 -6.99 -5.99 4.99
N LYS A 52 -7.25 -6.97 5.87
CA LYS A 52 -7.39 -8.38 5.46
C LYS A 52 -8.54 -8.54 4.45
N GLN A 53 -9.65 -7.87 4.69
CA GLN A 53 -10.81 -7.96 3.82
C GLN A 53 -10.54 -7.35 2.43
N TRP A 54 -9.72 -6.30 2.34
CA TRP A 54 -9.36 -5.68 1.07
C TRP A 54 -8.30 -6.48 0.31
N ILE A 55 -7.32 -7.07 1.01
CA ILE A 55 -6.20 -7.81 0.40
C ILE A 55 -6.62 -9.20 -0.12
N GLU A 56 -7.36 -9.98 0.68
CA GLU A 56 -7.62 -11.40 0.35
C GLU A 56 -8.29 -11.63 -1.02
N PRO A 57 -9.31 -10.84 -1.43
CA PRO A 57 -9.93 -11.01 -2.75
C PRO A 57 -8.97 -10.75 -3.92
N LEU A 58 -8.03 -9.82 -3.74
CA LEU A 58 -7.06 -9.43 -4.76
C LEU A 58 -5.95 -10.49 -4.94
N LYS A 59 -5.62 -11.22 -3.86
CA LYS A 59 -4.65 -12.34 -3.89
C LYS A 59 -5.06 -13.50 -4.82
N ILE A 60 -6.35 -13.64 -5.16
CA ILE A 60 -6.86 -14.76 -5.98
C ILE A 60 -6.47 -14.61 -7.46
N SER A 61 -6.31 -13.39 -7.95
CA SER A 61 -5.94 -13.12 -9.35
C SER A 61 -4.44 -13.18 -9.54
N ARG A 62 -3.92 -14.29 -10.08
CA ARG A 62 -2.49 -14.46 -10.44
C ARG A 62 -1.93 -13.33 -11.32
N ILE A 63 -2.78 -12.68 -12.11
CA ILE A 63 -2.38 -11.59 -13.02
C ILE A 63 -1.96 -10.35 -12.25
N GLN A 64 -2.62 -10.05 -11.12
CA GLN A 64 -2.38 -8.83 -10.37
C GLN A 64 -1.10 -8.88 -9.52
N TRP A 65 -0.48 -10.05 -9.32
CA TRP A 65 0.72 -10.19 -8.48
C TRP A 65 1.99 -9.61 -9.11
N HIS A 66 1.99 -9.34 -10.41
CA HIS A 66 3.11 -8.73 -11.13
C HIS A 66 2.98 -7.20 -11.15
N ASP A 67 2.49 -6.63 -10.06
CA ASP A 67 2.30 -5.18 -9.93
C ASP A 67 3.09 -4.71 -8.71
N ILE A 68 3.93 -3.70 -8.94
CA ILE A 68 4.83 -3.12 -7.95
C ILE A 68 4.08 -2.51 -6.75
N LYS A 69 2.80 -2.18 -6.91
CA LYS A 69 1.94 -1.66 -5.82
C LYS A 69 1.86 -2.62 -4.65
N TRP A 70 1.99 -3.93 -4.89
CA TRP A 70 2.01 -4.93 -3.81
C TRP A 70 3.19 -4.78 -2.87
N LEU A 71 4.33 -4.27 -3.36
CA LEU A 71 5.49 -3.96 -2.53
C LEU A 71 5.13 -2.89 -1.49
N TRP A 72 4.50 -1.81 -1.94
CA TRP A 72 4.09 -0.70 -1.07
C TRP A 72 3.01 -1.14 -0.07
N ILE A 73 1.99 -1.86 -0.53
CA ILE A 73 0.90 -2.38 0.32
C ILE A 73 1.45 -3.34 1.38
N GLY A 74 2.33 -4.27 0.99
CA GLY A 74 2.96 -5.22 1.91
C GLY A 74 3.83 -4.53 2.95
N TRP A 75 4.58 -3.50 2.55
CA TRP A 75 5.38 -2.69 3.45
C TRP A 75 4.52 -1.94 4.47
N GLU A 76 3.58 -1.12 4.00
CA GLU A 76 2.78 -0.23 4.85
C GLU A 76 1.93 -0.99 5.86
N PHE A 77 1.32 -2.11 5.43
CA PHE A 77 0.47 -2.91 6.31
C PHE A 77 1.19 -4.01 7.07
N GLY A 78 2.51 -4.17 6.87
CA GLY A 78 3.33 -5.16 7.56
C GLY A 78 3.01 -6.62 7.18
N ASP A 79 2.54 -6.87 5.96
CA ASP A 79 2.37 -8.22 5.41
C ASP A 79 3.71 -8.67 4.78
N GLU A 80 4.56 -9.31 5.61
CA GLU A 80 5.90 -9.75 5.21
C GLU A 80 5.87 -10.73 4.02
N ASP A 81 4.88 -11.61 3.95
CA ASP A 81 4.73 -12.57 2.85
C ASP A 81 4.44 -11.84 1.54
N LEU A 82 3.54 -10.85 1.58
CA LEU A 82 3.19 -10.02 0.44
C LEU A 82 4.39 -9.20 -0.03
N PHE A 83 5.09 -8.57 0.91
CA PHE A 83 6.31 -7.81 0.62
C PHE A 83 7.38 -8.69 -0.03
N ASN A 84 7.74 -9.81 0.60
CA ASN A 84 8.80 -10.69 0.12
C ASN A 84 8.49 -11.26 -1.26
N ARG A 85 7.23 -11.65 -1.53
CA ARG A 85 6.82 -12.11 -2.86
C ARG A 85 6.95 -11.03 -3.92
N SER A 86 6.56 -9.80 -3.59
CA SER A 86 6.65 -8.66 -4.50
C SER A 86 8.10 -8.36 -4.85
N VAL A 87 9.00 -8.34 -3.85
CA VAL A 87 10.46 -8.20 -4.07
C VAL A 87 11.01 -9.33 -4.93
N GLN A 88 10.63 -10.58 -4.67
CA GLN A 88 11.11 -11.75 -5.43
C GLN A 88 10.66 -11.74 -6.89
N TRP A 89 9.46 -11.23 -7.17
CA TRP A 89 9.01 -11.01 -8.54
C TRP A 89 9.82 -9.89 -9.19
N LEU A 90 9.88 -8.75 -8.52
CA LEU A 90 10.54 -7.55 -8.98
C LEU A 90 12.05 -7.79 -9.27
N LEU A 91 12.76 -8.56 -8.44
CA LEU A 91 14.15 -8.96 -8.68
C LEU A 91 14.35 -9.88 -9.90
N LYS A 92 13.31 -10.59 -10.34
CA LYS A 92 13.37 -11.42 -11.55
C LYS A 92 13.17 -10.59 -12.82
N ASP A 93 12.65 -9.37 -12.68
CA ASP A 93 12.38 -8.44 -13.77
C ASP A 93 13.20 -7.16 -13.55
N SER A 94 14.44 -7.16 -14.02
CA SER A 94 15.40 -6.06 -13.77
C SER A 94 14.95 -4.72 -14.34
N ASP A 95 14.17 -4.74 -15.42
CA ASP A 95 13.74 -3.54 -16.12
C ASP A 95 12.66 -2.81 -15.31
N ASP A 96 11.71 -3.56 -14.72
CA ASP A 96 10.66 -3.03 -13.85
C ASP A 96 11.23 -2.39 -12.57
N LEU A 97 12.32 -2.94 -12.03
CA LEU A 97 13.04 -2.38 -10.89
C LEU A 97 13.65 -1.03 -11.18
N GLU A 98 14.39 -0.94 -12.27
CA GLU A 98 15.07 0.29 -12.67
C GLU A 98 14.05 1.37 -12.98
N GLN A 99 12.96 1.01 -13.67
CA GLN A 99 11.86 1.93 -13.94
C GLN A 99 11.20 2.43 -12.65
N TYR A 100 10.88 1.53 -11.70
CA TYR A 100 10.28 1.90 -10.42
C TYR A 100 11.17 2.85 -9.61
N LEU A 101 12.48 2.58 -9.54
CA LEU A 101 13.43 3.41 -8.80
C LEU A 101 13.65 4.80 -9.43
N GLN A 102 13.35 4.94 -10.72
CA GLN A 102 13.49 6.20 -11.45
C GLN A 102 12.20 7.02 -11.51
N ASP A 103 11.05 6.44 -11.14
CA ASP A 103 9.76 7.13 -11.18
C ASP A 103 9.62 8.08 -9.96
N PRO A 104 9.62 9.41 -10.17
CA PRO A 104 9.50 10.38 -9.08
C PRO A 104 8.07 10.47 -8.53
N GLU A 105 7.07 9.93 -9.23
CA GLU A 105 5.69 9.88 -8.79
C GLU A 105 5.44 8.68 -7.88
N ILE A 106 6.16 7.57 -8.04
CA ILE A 106 5.92 6.40 -7.19
C ILE A 106 6.63 6.57 -5.84
N ALA A 107 5.85 6.60 -4.77
CA ALA A 107 6.40 6.62 -3.42
C ALA A 107 7.28 5.37 -3.19
N THR A 108 8.49 5.56 -2.65
CA THR A 108 9.39 4.45 -2.27
C THR A 108 9.33 4.18 -0.76
N PRO A 109 8.99 2.95 -0.31
CA PRO A 109 8.70 2.75 1.11
C PRO A 109 9.94 3.06 1.97
N PRO A 110 9.76 3.71 3.13
CA PRO A 110 10.88 4.13 3.97
C PRO A 110 11.84 2.98 4.28
N GLY A 111 13.14 3.12 4.00
CA GLY A 111 14.14 2.09 4.31
C GLY A 111 14.53 1.14 3.16
N LEU A 112 13.78 1.11 2.05
CA LEU A 112 14.21 0.38 0.84
C LEU A 112 15.46 0.99 0.17
N LEU A 113 15.70 2.28 0.35
CA LEU A 113 16.85 3.02 -0.20
C LEU A 113 18.01 3.23 0.80
N GLY A 114 18.08 2.45 1.88
CA GLY A 114 19.21 2.51 2.82
C GLY A 114 19.25 3.73 3.74
N LYS A 115 18.19 4.54 3.83
CA LYS A 115 18.02 5.48 4.96
C LYS A 115 17.48 4.69 6.16
N PRO A 116 18.06 4.82 7.36
CA PRO A 116 17.59 4.07 8.52
C PRO A 116 16.11 4.41 8.79
N TYR A 117 15.27 3.37 8.80
CA TYR A 117 13.89 3.49 9.28
C TYR A 117 13.92 3.80 10.79
N THR A 118 13.64 5.05 11.14
CA THR A 118 13.30 5.43 12.51
C THR A 118 11.78 5.35 12.64
N PRO A 119 11.23 4.28 13.26
CA PRO A 119 9.81 4.29 13.60
C PRO A 119 9.54 5.48 14.53
N PRO A 120 8.48 6.29 14.30
CA PRO A 120 8.07 7.28 15.28
C PRO A 120 7.71 6.58 16.59
N ALA A 121 8.13 7.18 17.71
CA ALA A 121 7.95 6.62 19.05
C ALA A 121 6.47 6.25 19.29
N ARG A 122 6.24 4.98 19.63
CA ARG A 122 4.92 4.44 20.00
C ARG A 122 4.37 5.08 21.25
#